data_AF-X6LFU5-F1
#
_entry.id   AF-X6LFU5-F1
#
_cell.length_a   1.000
_cell.length_b   1.000
_cell.length_c   1.000
_cell.angle_alpha   90.00
_cell.angle_beta   90.00
_cell.angle_gamma   90.00
#
_symmetry.space_group_name_H-M   'P 1'
#
loop_
_entity.id
_entity.type
_entity.pdbx_description
1 polymer ?
#
loop_
_entity_poly.entity_id
_entity_poly.type
_entity_poly.pdbx_seq_one_letter_code
_entity_poly.pdbx_strand_id
1 'polypeptide(L)'
;MAKVNTMPKSTEEKQDITESTILANSSTFRHLNNLPFRLYQPQCISYKYEIIICGGPFQNGCYSYNTLKQEYKHICNYPVNIQLKGHCVMKLVENKDDNTIILLSFGGVSKHTLVMKYISIWNDNNAMKESIKYNKWVPFTDNCGNKIPIGRAEDDYK
;
A
#
# COMPACT_ATOMS: atom_id res chain seq x y z
N MET A 1 -35.80 -21.22 -67.91
CA MET A 1 -35.97 -21.06 -66.45
C MET A 1 -34.99 -20.00 -65.98
N ALA A 2 -35.43 -18.76 -65.86
CA ALA A 2 -34.63 -17.65 -65.34
C ALA A 2 -35.34 -17.13 -64.08
N LYS A 3 -34.68 -17.18 -62.93
CA LYS A 3 -35.16 -16.55 -61.69
C LYS A 3 -34.42 -15.22 -61.54
N VAL A 4 -35.14 -14.14 -61.79
CA VAL A 4 -34.75 -12.79 -61.38
C VAL A 4 -35.13 -12.68 -59.90
N ASN A 5 -34.13 -12.55 -59.02
CA ASN A 5 -34.33 -12.12 -57.64
C ASN A 5 -33.60 -10.78 -57.46
N THR A 6 -34.40 -9.75 -57.19
CA THR A 6 -33.99 -8.40 -56.84
C THR A 6 -33.38 -8.36 -55.43
N MET A 7 -32.25 -7.68 -55.28
CA MET A 7 -31.65 -7.34 -53.98
C MET A 7 -32.44 -6.21 -53.28
N PRO A 8 -32.63 -6.24 -51.95
CA PRO A 8 -33.06 -5.07 -51.20
C PRO A 8 -31.87 -4.10 -50.99
N LYS A 9 -32.11 -2.81 -51.20
CA LYS A 9 -31.19 -1.72 -50.82
C LYS A 9 -31.00 -1.71 -49.29
N SER A 10 -29.76 -1.84 -48.83
CA SER A 10 -29.39 -1.54 -47.45
C SER A 10 -29.48 -0.04 -47.21
N THR A 11 -30.28 0.36 -46.24
CA THR A 11 -30.36 1.74 -45.76
C THR A 11 -29.27 1.91 -44.70
N GLU A 12 -28.32 2.83 -44.93
CA GLU A 12 -27.33 3.23 -43.92
C GLU A 12 -28.02 4.11 -42.87
N GLU A 13 -28.33 3.55 -41.70
CA GLU A 13 -28.59 4.34 -40.50
C GLU A 13 -27.24 4.85 -39.96
N LYS A 14 -26.97 6.12 -40.19
CA LYS A 14 -25.95 6.85 -39.42
C LYS A 14 -26.44 6.93 -37.97
N GLN A 15 -25.77 6.19 -37.10
CA GLN A 15 -25.99 6.26 -35.68
C GLN A 15 -25.41 7.60 -35.18
N ASP A 16 -26.29 8.58 -34.99
CA ASP A 16 -25.97 9.82 -34.28
C ASP A 16 -25.64 9.46 -32.83
N ILE A 17 -24.35 9.42 -32.51
CA ILE A 17 -23.85 9.26 -31.14
C ILE A 17 -24.12 10.60 -30.45
N THR A 18 -25.25 10.70 -29.76
CA THR A 18 -25.60 11.84 -28.92
C THR A 18 -24.55 12.03 -27.82
N GLU A 19 -24.15 13.29 -27.60
CA GLU A 19 -23.21 13.76 -26.56
C GLU A 19 -23.53 13.24 -25.14
N SER A 20 -24.75 12.74 -24.91
CA SER A 20 -25.17 12.09 -23.67
C SER A 20 -24.38 10.82 -23.32
N THR A 21 -23.69 10.20 -24.29
CA THR A 21 -22.93 8.96 -24.06
C THR A 21 -21.52 9.21 -23.51
N ILE A 22 -20.99 10.44 -23.61
CA ILE A 22 -19.64 10.80 -23.13
C ILE A 22 -19.64 11.19 -21.64
N LEU A 23 -20.79 11.60 -21.09
CA LEU A 23 -20.88 12.12 -19.72
C LEU A 23 -21.02 11.04 -18.62
N ALA A 24 -21.17 9.76 -18.97
CA ALA A 24 -21.51 8.72 -17.99
C ALA A 24 -20.32 7.94 -17.38
N ASN A 25 -19.07 8.20 -17.79
CA ASN A 25 -17.93 7.34 -17.39
C ASN A 25 -16.71 8.08 -16.78
N SER A 26 -16.85 9.30 -16.28
CA SER A 26 -15.75 10.00 -15.60
C SER A 26 -15.85 9.89 -14.07
N SER A 27 -15.66 8.68 -13.52
CA SER A 27 -15.40 8.59 -12.08
C SER A 27 -14.08 9.34 -11.79
N THR A 28 -14.15 10.37 -10.94
CA THR A 28 -12.95 11.14 -10.52
C THR A 28 -11.94 10.27 -9.78
N PHE A 29 -12.39 9.11 -9.28
CA PHE A 29 -11.56 8.09 -8.65
C PHE A 29 -11.46 6.87 -9.54
N ARG A 30 -10.26 6.27 -9.55
CA ARG A 30 -10.00 4.99 -10.20
C ARG A 30 -9.83 3.91 -9.13
N HIS A 31 -10.55 2.80 -9.27
CA HIS A 31 -10.33 1.64 -8.43
C HIS A 31 -8.99 0.98 -8.77
N LEU A 32 -8.21 0.66 -7.74
CA LEU A 32 -6.98 -0.13 -7.86
C LEU A 32 -7.31 -1.63 -7.78
N ASN A 33 -6.35 -2.46 -8.15
CA ASN A 33 -6.44 -3.90 -7.96
C ASN A 33 -6.74 -4.24 -6.50
N ASN A 34 -7.64 -5.20 -6.28
CA ASN A 34 -7.98 -5.68 -4.95
C ASN A 34 -6.75 -6.33 -4.31
N LEU A 35 -6.57 -6.08 -3.01
CA LEU A 35 -5.61 -6.83 -2.20
C LEU A 35 -6.06 -8.30 -2.10
N PRO A 36 -5.12 -9.27 -2.06
CA PRO A 36 -5.47 -10.69 -1.89
C PRO A 36 -6.06 -11.01 -0.50
N PHE A 37 -6.05 -10.05 0.43
CA PHE A 37 -6.63 -10.16 1.77
C PHE A 37 -7.32 -8.86 2.15
N ARG A 38 -8.28 -8.97 3.07
CA ARG A 38 -8.96 -7.79 3.63
C ARG A 38 -8.06 -7.10 4.64
N LEU A 39 -7.93 -5.80 4.51
CA LEU A 39 -7.33 -4.95 5.52
C LEU A 39 -8.43 -4.20 6.26
N TYR A 40 -8.31 -4.15 7.58
CA TYR A 40 -9.17 -3.36 8.44
C TYR A 40 -8.31 -2.27 9.07
N GLN A 41 -8.70 -1.01 8.88
CA GLN A 41 -7.99 0.17 9.41
C GLN A 41 -6.46 0.13 9.26
N PRO A 42 -5.91 -0.15 8.06
CA PRO A 42 -4.48 -0.16 7.90
C PRO A 42 -3.90 1.24 8.00
N GLN A 43 -2.64 1.33 8.43
CA GLN A 43 -1.86 2.56 8.32
C GLN A 43 -1.10 2.56 7.01
N CYS A 44 -1.14 3.67 6.27
CA CYS A 44 -0.53 3.78 4.95
C CYS A 44 0.42 4.97 4.86
N ILE A 45 1.55 4.80 4.17
CA ILE A 45 2.56 5.84 3.95
C ILE A 45 2.82 5.95 2.44
N SER A 46 2.75 7.16 1.89
CA SER A 46 3.18 7.43 0.52
C SER A 46 4.71 7.56 0.45
N TYR A 47 5.33 6.87 -0.48
CA TYR A 47 6.77 6.98 -0.75
C TYR A 47 7.05 6.86 -2.24
N LYS A 48 7.45 7.95 -2.90
CA LYS A 48 7.68 8.00 -4.35
C LYS A 48 6.45 7.47 -5.11
N TYR A 49 6.62 6.40 -5.89
CA TYR A 49 5.56 5.71 -6.64
C TYR A 49 4.96 4.54 -5.87
N GLU A 50 5.04 4.56 -4.54
CA GLU A 50 4.61 3.48 -3.68
C GLU A 50 3.62 3.95 -2.61
N ILE A 51 2.65 3.10 -2.33
CA ILE A 51 1.82 3.16 -1.12
C ILE A 51 2.28 1.99 -0.24
N ILE A 52 2.97 2.31 0.85
CA ILE A 52 3.38 1.36 1.86
C ILE A 52 2.20 1.18 2.81
N ILE A 53 1.83 -0.07 3.05
CA ILE A 53 0.68 -0.47 3.86
C ILE A 53 1.21 -1.29 5.03
N CYS A 54 0.95 -0.84 6.25
CA CYS A 54 1.57 -1.36 7.47
C CYS A 54 0.52 -2.04 8.36
N GLY A 55 0.16 -3.28 8.06
CA GLY A 55 -0.69 -4.12 8.91
C GLY A 55 -2.04 -3.49 9.29
N GLY A 56 -2.74 -4.12 10.23
CA GLY A 56 -4.03 -3.73 10.80
C GLY A 56 -4.42 -4.69 11.93
N PRO A 57 -5.54 -4.49 12.64
CA PRO A 57 -5.88 -5.27 13.84
C PRO A 57 -5.94 -6.79 13.63
N PHE A 58 -6.19 -7.25 12.40
CA PHE A 58 -6.28 -8.66 12.04
C PHE A 58 -5.23 -9.12 11.03
N GLN A 59 -4.27 -8.25 10.68
CA GLN A 59 -3.25 -8.53 9.68
C GLN A 59 -1.91 -7.91 10.10
N ASN A 60 -0.89 -8.73 10.31
CA ASN A 60 0.44 -8.25 10.67
C ASN A 60 1.35 -8.03 9.45
N GLY A 61 0.93 -8.44 8.25
CA GLY A 61 1.67 -8.24 7.01
C GLY A 61 1.75 -6.78 6.56
N CYS A 62 2.93 -6.39 6.08
CA CYS A 62 3.20 -5.11 5.44
C CYS A 62 3.41 -5.33 3.94
N TYR A 63 2.89 -4.40 3.13
CA TYR A 63 2.88 -4.50 1.67
C TYR A 63 3.25 -3.16 1.05
N SER A 64 3.83 -3.18 -0.15
CA SER A 64 3.98 -2.00 -0.98
C SER A 64 3.14 -2.18 -2.23
N TYR A 65 2.33 -1.18 -2.56
CA TYR A 65 1.66 -1.05 -3.84
C TYR A 65 2.44 -0.07 -4.72
N ASN A 66 2.88 -0.51 -5.89
CA ASN A 66 3.53 0.39 -6.86
C ASN A 66 2.50 0.97 -7.81
N THR A 67 2.39 2.30 -7.87
CA THR A 67 1.37 3.00 -8.67
C THR A 67 1.62 2.93 -10.17
N LEU A 68 2.88 2.73 -10.60
CA LEU A 68 3.24 2.60 -12.02
C LEU A 68 3.00 1.16 -12.50
N LYS A 69 3.42 0.17 -11.70
CA LYS A 69 3.27 -1.25 -12.03
C LYS A 69 1.88 -1.80 -11.71
N GLN A 70 1.12 -1.11 -10.86
CA GLN A 70 -0.20 -1.50 -10.38
C GLN A 70 -0.23 -2.86 -9.66
N GLU A 71 0.87 -3.18 -8.98
CA GLU A 71 1.09 -4.46 -8.32
C GLU A 71 1.37 -4.26 -6.83
N TYR A 72 1.01 -5.27 -6.02
CA TYR A 72 1.37 -5.36 -4.62
C TYR A 72 2.53 -6.33 -4.44
N LYS A 73 3.45 -6.00 -3.54
CA LYS A 73 4.47 -6.93 -3.04
C LYS A 73 4.49 -6.92 -1.52
N HIS A 74 4.72 -8.09 -0.95
CA HIS A 74 4.96 -8.25 0.49
C HIS A 74 6.31 -7.64 0.86
N ILE A 75 6.35 -6.96 2.00
CA ILE A 75 7.57 -6.35 2.56
C ILE A 75 8.08 -7.25 3.70
N CYS A 76 7.29 -7.37 4.76
CA CYS A 76 7.58 -8.14 5.96
C CYS A 76 6.32 -8.28 6.83
N ASN A 77 6.45 -8.90 8.00
CA ASN A 77 5.39 -8.93 9.01
C ASN A 77 5.83 -8.14 10.25
N TYR A 78 4.87 -7.56 10.98
CA TYR A 78 5.07 -7.20 12.37
C TYR A 78 5.36 -8.44 13.23
N PRO A 79 6.14 -8.30 14.32
CA PRO A 79 6.37 -9.40 15.25
C PRO A 79 5.06 -9.98 15.80
N VAL A 80 5.01 -11.30 16.03
CA VAL A 80 3.79 -12.04 16.37
C VAL A 80 3.11 -11.54 17.65
N ASN A 81 3.89 -10.98 18.58
CA ASN A 81 3.41 -10.48 19.87
C ASN A 81 2.90 -9.03 19.84
N ILE A 82 2.82 -8.39 18.66
CA ILE A 82 2.38 -7.00 18.52
C ILE A 82 0.91 -6.94 18.13
N GLN A 83 0.13 -6.15 18.89
CA GLN A 83 -1.28 -5.91 18.59
C GLN A 83 -1.46 -4.54 17.93
N LEU A 84 -1.99 -4.55 16.71
CA LEU A 84 -2.09 -3.36 15.85
C LEU A 84 -3.41 -2.59 15.98
N LYS A 85 -4.31 -2.98 16.90
CA LYS A 85 -5.49 -2.16 17.18
C LYS A 85 -5.06 -0.85 17.84
N GLY A 86 -5.33 0.28 17.20
CA GLY A 86 -4.97 1.62 17.70
C GLY A 86 -3.51 2.01 17.44
N HIS A 87 -2.82 1.34 16.51
CA HIS A 87 -1.46 1.72 16.16
C HIS A 87 -1.42 2.86 15.12
N CYS A 88 -0.37 3.65 15.19
CA CYS A 88 -0.05 4.69 14.20
C CYS A 88 1.29 4.37 13.55
N VAL A 89 1.45 4.77 12.28
CA VAL A 89 2.72 4.69 11.56
C VAL A 89 3.03 6.06 10.98
N MET A 90 4.27 6.51 11.15
CA MET A 90 4.74 7.80 10.67
C MET A 90 6.05 7.66 9.91
N LYS A 91 6.26 8.54 8.91
CA LYS A 91 7.55 8.73 8.25
C LYS A 91 8.38 9.71 9.09
N LEU A 92 9.52 9.26 9.60
CA LEU A 92 10.40 10.05 10.47
C LEU A 92 11.46 10.83 9.69
N VAL A 93 12.21 10.14 8.83
CA VAL A 93 13.30 10.73 8.03
C VAL A 93 13.28 10.12 6.63
N GLU A 94 13.66 10.92 5.64
CA GLU A 94 14.01 10.45 4.30
C GLU A 94 15.49 10.73 4.06
N ASN A 95 16.25 9.67 3.76
CA ASN A 95 17.64 9.79 3.34
C ASN A 95 17.67 9.72 1.80
N LYS A 96 17.99 10.87 1.18
CA LYS A 96 18.02 11.02 -0.27
C LYS A 96 19.17 10.25 -0.91
N ASP A 97 20.30 10.11 -0.21
CA ASP A 97 21.52 9.49 -0.75
C ASP A 97 21.33 7.97 -0.91
N ASP A 98 20.67 7.35 0.07
CA ASP A 98 20.45 5.90 0.12
C ASP A 98 19.10 5.46 -0.48
N ASN A 99 18.26 6.40 -0.94
CA ASN A 99 16.88 6.12 -1.35
C ASN A 99 16.08 5.33 -0.29
N THR A 100 16.26 5.66 0.99
CA THR A 100 15.62 4.99 2.12
C THR A 100 14.79 5.96 2.96
N ILE A 101 13.77 5.43 3.63
CA ILE A 101 13.00 6.16 4.63
C ILE A 101 13.02 5.40 5.95
N ILE A 102 12.89 6.14 7.05
CA ILE A 102 12.72 5.56 8.38
C ILE A 102 11.25 5.70 8.76
N LEU A 103 10.62 4.57 9.04
CA LEU A 103 9.25 4.49 9.52
C LEU A 103 9.25 4.22 11.03
N LEU A 104 8.39 4.91 11.76
CA LEU A 104 8.14 4.70 13.18
C LEU A 104 6.71 4.19 13.34
N SER A 105 6.56 3.01 13.94
CA SER A 105 5.27 2.44 14.32
C SER A 105 5.15 2.44 15.83
N PHE A 106 4.06 3.00 16.35
CA PHE A 106 3.86 3.11 17.78
C PHE A 106 2.37 3.06 18.17
N GLY A 107 2.12 2.98 19.48
CA GLY A 107 0.79 2.82 20.03
C GLY A 107 0.38 1.35 20.02
N GLY A 108 -0.87 1.09 19.64
CA GLY A 108 -1.43 -0.25 19.77
C GLY A 108 -1.76 -0.62 21.22
N VAL A 109 -2.55 -1.68 21.42
CA VAL A 109 -2.86 -2.19 22.78
C VAL A 109 -1.59 -2.56 23.55
N SER A 110 -0.56 -3.05 22.85
CA SER A 110 0.74 -3.41 23.42
C SER A 110 1.68 -2.21 23.64
N LYS A 111 1.28 -0.99 23.26
CA LYS A 111 2.09 0.25 23.38
C LYS A 111 3.49 0.06 22.79
N HIS A 112 3.55 -0.59 21.64
CA HIS A 112 4.83 -0.90 21.02
C HIS A 112 5.48 0.37 20.49
N THR A 113 6.77 0.29 20.26
CA THR A 113 7.49 1.30 19.50
C THR A 113 8.54 0.56 18.67
N LEU A 114 8.36 0.62 17.36
CA LEU A 114 9.13 -0.12 16.37
C LEU A 114 9.61 0.83 15.31
N VAL A 115 10.82 0.60 14.83
CA VAL A 115 11.40 1.34 13.72
C VAL A 115 11.68 0.40 12.55
N MET A 116 11.53 0.90 11.33
CA MET A 116 11.91 0.19 10.12
C MET A 116 12.70 1.14 9.21
N LYS A 117 13.92 0.76 8.85
CA LYS A 117 14.62 1.36 7.71
C LYS A 117 14.07 0.70 6.45
N TYR A 118 13.23 1.43 5.72
CA TYR A 118 12.60 0.95 4.50
C TYR A 118 13.43 1.33 3.27
N ILE A 119 13.64 0.35 2.40
CA ILE A 119 14.16 0.52 1.04
C ILE A 119 13.15 -0.09 0.07
N SER A 120 12.93 0.59 -1.06
CA SER A 120 12.00 0.12 -2.09
C SER A 120 12.31 -1.32 -2.50
N ILE A 121 11.30 -2.18 -2.40
CA ILE A 121 11.37 -3.58 -2.86
C ILE A 121 11.15 -3.71 -4.38
N TRP A 122 10.93 -2.59 -5.06
CA TRP A 122 10.76 -2.53 -6.51
C TRP A 122 12.07 -2.25 -7.25
N ASN A 123 13.14 -1.93 -6.52
CA ASN A 123 14.47 -1.75 -7.09
C ASN A 123 15.23 -3.08 -7.13
N ASP A 124 15.89 -3.35 -8.26
CA ASP A 124 16.59 -4.61 -8.56
C ASP A 124 18.02 -4.68 -7.99
N ASN A 125 18.52 -3.58 -7.39
CA ASN A 125 19.84 -3.57 -6.75
C ASN A 125 19.84 -4.37 -5.44
N ASN A 126 19.99 -5.69 -5.57
CA ASN A 126 19.97 -6.67 -4.47
C ASN A 126 21.17 -6.59 -3.53
N ALA A 127 22.30 -5.98 -3.94
CA ALA A 127 23.55 -5.98 -3.16
C ALA A 127 23.44 -5.31 -1.77
N MET A 128 22.49 -4.38 -1.57
CA MET A 128 22.29 -3.73 -0.25
C MET A 128 21.31 -4.46 0.67
N LYS A 129 20.57 -5.46 0.17
CA LYS A 129 19.49 -6.12 0.94
C LYS A 129 20.03 -7.16 1.93
N GLU A 130 21.24 -7.68 1.72
CA GLU A 130 21.78 -8.81 2.49
C GLU A 130 22.58 -8.39 3.74
N SER A 131 23.15 -7.18 3.78
CA SER A 131 24.03 -6.75 4.87
C SER A 131 23.35 -5.97 6.00
N ILE A 132 22.12 -5.48 5.79
CA ILE A 132 21.40 -4.63 6.73
C ILE A 132 19.97 -5.16 6.93
N LYS A 133 19.43 -5.05 8.15
CA LYS A 133 18.04 -5.41 8.51
C LYS A 133 17.02 -4.42 7.92
N TYR A 134 17.12 -4.12 6.62
CA TYR A 134 16.13 -3.34 5.89
C TYR A 134 14.78 -4.06 5.90
N ASN A 135 13.72 -3.28 5.74
CA ASN A 135 12.37 -3.79 5.51
C ASN A 135 11.90 -4.76 6.61
N LYS A 136 12.39 -4.60 7.84
CA LYS A 136 11.97 -5.37 9.01
C LYS A 136 11.72 -4.42 10.16
N TRP A 137 10.68 -4.70 10.93
CA TRP A 137 10.42 -4.00 12.19
C TRP A 137 11.43 -4.44 13.25
N VAL A 138 12.11 -3.48 13.86
CA VAL A 138 12.98 -3.71 15.02
C VAL A 138 12.51 -2.84 16.19
N PRO A 139 12.70 -3.29 17.45
CA PRO A 139 12.39 -2.46 18.62
C PRO A 139 13.12 -1.12 18.56
N PHE A 140 12.42 -0.04 18.89
CA PHE A 140 13.07 1.26 19.10
C PHE A 140 13.67 1.28 20.51
N THR A 141 15.00 1.34 20.59
CA THR A 141 15.75 1.20 21.84
C THR A 141 16.70 2.36 22.09
N ASP A 142 17.03 2.58 23.35
CA ASP A 142 18.16 3.43 23.75
C ASP A 142 19.51 2.72 23.48
N ASN A 143 20.60 3.40 23.84
CA ASN A 143 21.98 2.88 23.67
C ASN A 143 22.27 1.65 24.54
N CYS A 144 21.46 1.38 25.56
CA CYS A 144 21.56 0.22 26.43
C CYS A 144 20.68 -0.95 25.97
N GLY A 145 19.93 -0.78 24.87
CA GLY A 145 19.01 -1.80 24.35
C GLY A 145 17.65 -1.83 25.05
N ASN A 146 17.35 -0.85 25.91
CA ASN A 146 16.04 -0.75 26.55
C ASN A 146 15.03 -0.21 25.55
N LYS A 147 13.85 -0.84 25.47
CA LYS A 147 12.75 -0.37 24.62
C LYS A 147 12.24 0.98 25.11
N ILE A 148 12.02 1.92 24.19
CA ILE A 148 11.49 3.24 24.50
C ILE A 148 10.00 3.25 24.12
N PRO A 149 9.06 3.10 25.06
CA PRO A 149 7.64 3.18 24.76
C PRO A 149 7.21 4.62 24.48
N ILE A 150 6.36 4.81 23.47
CA ILE A 150 5.65 6.06 23.24
C ILE A 150 4.22 5.89 23.75
N GLY A 151 3.95 6.50 24.90
CA GLY A 151 2.67 6.38 25.61
C GLY A 151 2.83 6.15 27.10
N ARG A 152 1.79 6.43 27.88
CA ARG A 152 1.75 6.15 29.32
C ARG A 152 1.06 4.83 29.61
N ALA A 153 1.25 4.26 30.79
CA ALA A 153 0.66 2.97 31.16
C ALA A 153 -0.87 3.01 31.23
N GLU A 154 -1.42 4.18 31.57
CA GLU A 154 -2.85 4.47 31.71
C GLU A 154 -3.56 4.83 30.39
N ASP A 155 -2.83 5.16 29.32
CA ASP A 155 -3.44 5.55 28.05
C ASP A 155 -4.25 4.40 27.43
N ASP A 156 -5.47 4.67 26.98
CA ASP A 156 -6.27 3.74 26.19
C ASP A 156 -6.22 4.12 24.71
N TYR A 157 -5.69 3.21 23.88
CA TYR A 157 -5.58 3.37 22.43
C TYR A 157 -6.68 2.59 21.68
N LYS A 158 -7.73 2.12 22.36
CA LYS A 158 -8.79 1.28 21.79
C LYS A 158 -9.95 2.01 21.12
#